data_AF-A0A256IHS8-F1
#
_entry.id   AF-A0A256IHS8-F1
#
_cell.length_a   1.000
_cell.length_b   1.000
_cell.length_c   1.000
_cell.angle_alpha   90.00
_cell.angle_beta   90.00
_cell.angle_gamma   90.00
#
_symmetry.space_group_name_H-M   'P 1'
#
loop_
_entity.id
_entity.type
_entity.pdbx_description
1 polymer ?
#
loop_
_entity_poly.entity_id
_entity_poly.type
_entity_poly.pdbx_seq_one_letter_code
_entity_poly.pdbx_strand_id
1 'polypeptide(L)'
;MSDTDEEETEAEEDAEPAVELGDGPDVAGEPIARVASRLTWPATRSDVRAQEGDATVRTPDGPTSLDEVLAESDVPLFESRGEFHEAVEDVVGSGPVATE
;
A
#
# COMPACT_ATOMS: atom_id res chain seq x y z
N MET A 1 41.02 -21.38 -47.45
CA MET A 1 40.23 -21.24 -48.69
C MET A 1 38.92 -21.97 -48.45
N SER A 2 37.91 -21.36 -47.81
CA SER A 2 37.67 -19.89 -47.70
C SER A 2 37.47 -19.28 -49.10
N ASP A 3 36.49 -18.42 -49.35
CA ASP A 3 35.83 -17.40 -48.51
C ASP A 3 34.31 -17.39 -48.82
N THR A 4 33.33 -17.04 -47.96
CA THR A 4 33.02 -15.85 -47.10
C THR A 4 31.86 -15.04 -47.74
N ASP A 5 31.05 -14.36 -46.91
CA ASP A 5 29.86 -13.54 -47.24
C ASP A 5 28.64 -14.32 -47.84
N GLU A 6 27.36 -14.01 -47.60
CA GLU A 6 26.61 -13.31 -46.52
C GLU A 6 25.84 -14.35 -45.63
N GLU A 7 24.98 -14.14 -44.61
CA GLU A 7 24.20 -13.03 -43.95
C GLU A 7 22.97 -12.50 -44.74
N GLU A 8 21.84 -11.98 -44.21
CA GLU A 8 21.34 -11.57 -42.87
C GLU A 8 19.84 -11.96 -42.68
N THR A 9 19.19 -11.59 -41.54
CA THR A 9 17.76 -11.14 -41.41
C THR A 9 16.58 -12.10 -41.73
N GLU A 10 15.52 -12.26 -40.93
CA GLU A 10 15.16 -11.77 -39.57
C GLU A 10 14.48 -12.92 -38.81
N ALA A 11 14.94 -13.21 -37.60
CA ALA A 11 14.18 -14.00 -36.62
C ALA A 11 13.71 -13.05 -35.53
N GLU A 12 12.59 -12.37 -35.79
CA GLU A 12 11.86 -11.58 -34.80
C GLU A 12 11.22 -12.51 -33.76
N GLU A 13 12.04 -13.16 -32.92
CA GLU A 13 11.55 -13.73 -31.67
C GLU A 13 11.09 -12.57 -30.80
N ASP A 14 9.77 -12.54 -30.54
CA ASP A 14 9.03 -11.49 -29.85
C ASP A 14 9.58 -11.28 -28.43
N ALA A 15 10.59 -10.43 -28.32
CA ALA A 15 11.28 -10.11 -27.08
C ALA A 15 10.41 -9.18 -26.24
N GLU A 16 9.37 -9.76 -25.61
CA GLU A 16 8.59 -9.10 -24.57
C GLU A 16 9.55 -8.38 -23.60
N PRO A 17 9.30 -7.11 -23.23
CA PRO A 17 10.23 -6.33 -22.42
C PRO A 17 10.26 -6.82 -20.97
N ALA A 18 10.99 -7.91 -20.75
CA ALA A 18 11.18 -8.60 -19.47
C ALA A 18 12.08 -7.78 -18.53
N VAL A 19 11.54 -6.67 -18.04
CA VAL A 19 12.18 -5.82 -17.03
C VAL A 19 12.09 -6.51 -15.66
N GLU A 20 13.18 -7.16 -15.26
CA GLU A 20 13.31 -7.77 -13.93
C GLU A 20 13.31 -6.68 -12.84
N LEU A 21 12.12 -6.44 -12.28
CA LEU A 21 11.93 -5.63 -11.08
C LEU A 21 12.42 -6.42 -9.86
N GLY A 22 13.70 -6.27 -9.53
CA GLY A 22 14.30 -6.90 -8.35
C GLY A 22 13.65 -6.47 -7.04
N ASP A 23 13.74 -7.32 -6.02
CA ASP A 23 13.14 -7.12 -4.71
C ASP A 23 13.60 -5.82 -4.06
N GLY A 24 12.66 -4.88 -3.90
CA GLY A 24 12.86 -3.64 -3.15
C GLY A 24 12.81 -3.87 -1.62
N PRO A 25 13.17 -2.86 -0.82
CA PRO A 25 13.12 -2.96 0.65
C PRO A 25 11.69 -3.24 1.14
N ASP A 26 11.59 -4.11 2.15
CA ASP A 26 10.32 -4.47 2.76
C ASP A 26 9.71 -3.31 3.54
N VAL A 27 8.38 -3.28 3.59
CA VAL A 27 7.61 -2.25 4.31
C VAL A 27 6.50 -2.92 5.11
N ALA A 28 6.73 -3.08 6.41
CA ALA A 28 5.82 -3.77 7.32
C ALA A 28 4.41 -3.16 7.36
N GLY A 29 3.39 -3.96 7.64
CA GLY A 29 1.98 -3.53 7.65
C GLY A 29 1.43 -3.18 6.26
N GLU A 30 0.24 -2.58 6.22
CA GLU A 30 -0.53 -2.24 5.01
C GLU A 30 -0.71 -0.71 4.86
N PRO A 31 -0.78 -0.15 3.64
CA PRO A 31 -1.19 1.24 3.46
C PRO A 31 -2.61 1.47 3.96
N ILE A 32 -2.82 2.46 4.82
CA ILE A 32 -4.16 2.87 5.32
C ILE A 32 -5.16 3.11 4.17
N ALA A 33 -4.69 3.65 3.04
CA ALA A 33 -5.47 3.85 1.82
C ALA A 33 -5.97 2.56 1.15
N ARG A 34 -5.40 1.38 1.45
CA ARG A 34 -5.90 0.08 0.99
C ARG A 34 -6.97 -0.47 1.95
N VAL A 35 -6.78 -0.33 3.25
CA VAL A 35 -7.83 -0.65 4.26
C VAL A 35 -9.07 0.22 4.02
N ALA A 36 -8.89 1.52 3.88
CA ALA A 36 -9.95 2.50 3.58
C ALA A 36 -10.65 2.29 2.22
N SER A 37 -10.14 1.39 1.37
CA SER A 37 -10.76 1.01 0.09
C SER A 37 -11.72 -0.18 0.19
N ARG A 38 -11.63 -0.97 1.27
CA ARG A 38 -12.50 -2.14 1.52
C ARG A 38 -13.75 -1.76 2.32
N LEU A 39 -13.67 -0.68 3.10
CA LEU A 39 -14.77 -0.13 3.89
C LEU A 39 -15.81 0.61 3.03
N THR A 40 -17.08 0.49 3.42
CA THR A 40 -18.20 1.28 2.89
C THR A 40 -18.42 2.52 3.76
N TRP A 41 -18.69 3.68 3.16
CA TRP A 41 -18.84 4.96 3.86
C TRP A 41 -20.27 5.52 3.71
N PRO A 42 -20.81 6.25 4.72
CA PRO A 42 -20.19 6.56 6.01
C PRO A 42 -20.14 5.33 6.94
N ALA A 43 -19.20 5.31 7.89
CA ALA A 43 -18.95 4.17 8.79
C ALA A 43 -18.74 4.64 10.23
N THR A 44 -19.31 3.96 11.23
CA THR A 44 -18.97 4.27 12.63
C THR A 44 -17.59 3.73 13.00
N ARG A 45 -16.95 4.33 14.01
CA ARG A 45 -15.70 3.85 14.60
C ARG A 45 -15.79 2.36 14.99
N SER A 46 -16.96 1.93 15.45
CA SER A 46 -17.27 0.55 15.80
C SER A 46 -17.37 -0.37 14.58
N ASP A 47 -17.99 0.08 13.49
CA ASP A 47 -18.11 -0.71 12.25
C ASP A 47 -16.75 -0.89 11.56
N VAL A 48 -15.91 0.15 11.56
CA VAL A 48 -14.53 0.05 11.06
C VAL A 48 -13.73 -0.94 11.90
N ARG A 49 -13.76 -0.80 13.23
CA ARG A 49 -13.10 -1.71 14.18
C ARG A 49 -13.57 -3.17 14.01
N ALA A 50 -14.85 -3.39 13.72
CA ALA A 50 -15.43 -4.72 13.54
C ALA A 50 -15.12 -5.38 12.17
N GLN A 51 -14.68 -4.61 11.17
CA GLN A 51 -14.33 -5.12 9.83
C GLN A 51 -12.82 -5.20 9.59
N GLU A 52 -12.06 -4.24 10.14
CA GLU A 52 -10.65 -4.01 9.80
C GLU A 52 -9.77 -3.72 11.04
N GLY A 53 -10.28 -3.87 12.28
CA GLY A 53 -9.51 -3.58 13.50
C GLY A 53 -8.23 -4.42 13.64
N ASP A 54 -8.26 -5.68 13.17
CA ASP A 54 -7.11 -6.58 13.12
C ASP A 54 -6.03 -6.17 12.09
N ALA A 55 -6.28 -5.16 11.24
CA ALA A 55 -5.33 -4.73 10.23
C ALA A 55 -4.15 -3.96 10.85
N THR A 56 -2.93 -4.36 10.50
CA THR A 56 -1.71 -3.60 10.83
C THR A 56 -1.45 -2.56 9.76
N VAL A 57 -1.48 -1.28 10.12
CA VAL A 57 -1.28 -0.13 9.22
C VAL A 57 0.13 0.43 9.30
N ARG A 58 0.61 0.97 8.18
CA ARG A 58 1.89 1.69 8.06
C ARG A 58 1.78 3.09 8.66
N THR A 59 2.69 3.44 9.57
CA THR A 59 2.84 4.79 10.15
C THR A 59 4.31 5.25 10.04
N PRO A 60 4.63 6.54 10.25
CA PRO A 60 6.00 7.04 10.26
C PRO A 60 6.88 6.37 11.33
N ASP A 61 6.32 6.12 12.52
CA ASP A 61 7.02 5.52 13.67
C ASP A 61 7.02 3.97 13.66
N GLY A 62 6.34 3.34 12.69
CA GLY A 62 6.35 1.89 12.47
C GLY A 62 5.00 1.27 12.10
N PRO A 63 4.88 -0.07 12.10
CA PRO A 63 3.60 -0.76 11.95
C PRO A 63 2.78 -0.74 13.26
N THR A 64 1.52 -0.30 13.19
CA THR A 64 0.59 -0.17 14.35
C THR A 64 -0.74 -0.87 14.04
N SER A 65 -1.49 -1.37 15.03
CA SER A 65 -2.83 -1.93 14.73
C SER A 65 -3.87 -0.82 14.52
N LEU A 66 -4.83 -1.04 13.62
CA LEU A 66 -5.93 -0.10 13.43
C LEU A 66 -6.84 -0.04 14.67
N ASP A 67 -6.94 -1.12 15.45
CA ASP A 67 -7.68 -1.16 16.71
C ASP A 67 -7.19 -0.13 17.74
N GLU A 68 -5.86 0.03 17.86
CA GLU A 68 -5.20 1.02 18.74
C GLU A 68 -5.42 2.45 18.25
N VAL A 69 -5.16 2.71 16.96
CA VAL A 69 -5.38 4.03 16.34
C VAL A 69 -6.85 4.47 16.46
N LEU A 70 -7.79 3.54 16.27
CA LEU A 70 -9.22 3.80 16.48
C LEU A 70 -9.60 3.94 17.95
N ALA A 71 -8.82 3.40 18.90
CA ALA A 71 -9.08 3.59 20.33
C ALA A 71 -8.71 5.02 20.78
N GLU A 72 -7.63 5.59 20.22
CA GLU A 72 -7.15 6.95 20.46
C GLU A 72 -7.95 8.03 19.70
N SER A 73 -8.54 7.69 18.54
CA SER A 73 -9.38 8.63 17.78
C SER A 73 -10.72 8.90 18.46
N ASP A 74 -11.00 10.19 18.75
CA ASP A 74 -12.27 10.70 19.29
C ASP A 74 -13.44 10.67 18.29
N VAL A 75 -13.19 10.40 16.99
CA VAL A 75 -14.18 10.49 15.92
C VAL A 75 -15.15 9.28 15.96
N PRO A 76 -16.46 9.48 16.22
CA PRO A 76 -17.41 8.37 16.43
C PRO A 76 -17.98 7.80 15.12
N LEU A 77 -18.03 8.63 14.07
CA LEU A 77 -18.58 8.37 12.75
C LEU A 77 -17.68 9.08 11.75
N PHE A 78 -17.26 8.39 10.70
CA PHE A 78 -16.55 8.96 9.57
C PHE A 78 -17.56 9.20 8.43
N GLU A 79 -17.85 10.45 8.07
CA GLU A 79 -18.75 10.75 6.96
C GLU A 79 -18.15 10.32 5.61
N SER A 80 -16.81 10.33 5.51
CA SER A 80 -16.10 9.99 4.27
C SER A 80 -14.78 9.25 4.50
N ARG A 81 -14.27 8.64 3.41
CA ARG A 81 -12.93 8.06 3.34
C ARG A 81 -11.81 9.07 3.60
N GLY A 82 -12.00 10.35 3.26
CA GLY A 82 -11.00 11.41 3.47
C GLY A 82 -10.85 11.72 4.96
N GLU A 83 -11.98 11.95 5.60
CA GLU A 83 -12.11 12.21 7.03
C GLU A 83 -11.56 11.07 7.91
N PHE A 84 -11.76 9.81 7.50
CA PHE A 84 -11.09 8.66 8.13
C PHE A 84 -9.55 8.70 7.98
N HIS A 85 -9.04 9.18 6.84
CA HIS A 85 -7.60 9.32 6.61
C HIS A 85 -7.01 10.44 7.48
N GLU A 86 -7.68 11.61 7.50
CA GLU A 86 -7.32 12.76 8.33
C GLU A 86 -7.33 12.39 9.82
N ALA A 87 -8.39 11.71 10.29
CA ALA A 87 -8.51 11.25 11.68
C ALA A 87 -7.54 10.13 12.08
N VAL A 88 -6.88 9.47 11.11
CA VAL A 88 -5.77 8.54 11.35
C VAL A 88 -4.44 9.28 11.33
N GLU A 89 -4.21 10.18 10.37
CA GLU A 89 -3.00 11.02 10.30
C GLU A 89 -2.85 11.94 11.52
N ASP A 90 -3.94 12.43 12.11
CA ASP A 90 -3.93 13.21 13.37
C ASP A 90 -3.47 12.37 14.59
N VAL A 91 -3.62 11.04 14.54
CA VAL A 91 -3.20 10.12 15.62
C VAL A 91 -1.77 9.61 15.38
N VAL A 92 -1.48 9.11 14.17
CA VAL A 92 -0.20 8.45 13.85
C VAL A 92 0.86 9.37 13.25
N GLY A 93 0.50 10.62 12.97
CA GLY A 93 1.34 11.60 12.30
C GLY A 93 1.43 11.44 10.79
N SER A 94 1.65 12.55 10.09
CA SER A 94 1.94 12.59 8.66
C SER A 94 3.45 12.72 8.41
N GLY A 95 4.06 11.67 7.86
CA GLY A 95 5.51 11.59 7.65
C GLY A 95 5.95 10.46 6.72
N PRO A 96 7.25 10.37 6.40
CA PRO A 96 7.80 9.25 5.64
C PRO A 96 7.76 7.96 6.47
N VAL A 97 7.27 6.87 5.88
CA VAL A 97 7.27 5.53 6.49
C VAL A 97 8.67 4.92 6.37
N ALA A 98 9.18 4.30 7.43
CA ALA A 98 10.44 3.58 7.42
C ALA A 98 10.39 2.33 6.52
N THR A 99 11.53 2.00 5.90
CA THR A 99 11.73 0.79 5.07
C THR A 99 13.01 0.09 5.55
N GLU A 100 13.02 -1.24 5.58
CA GLU A 100 14.15 -2.04 6.12
C GLU A 100 15.19 -2.41 5.05
#